data_AF-A0A830HWS5-F1
#
_entry.id   AF-A0A830HWS5-F1
#
_cell.length_a   1.000
_cell.length_b   1.000
_cell.length_c   1.000
_cell.angle_alpha   90.00
_cell.angle_beta   90.00
_cell.angle_gamma   90.00
#
_symmetry.space_group_name_H-M   'P 1'
#
loop_
_entity.id
_entity.type
_entity.pdbx_description
1 polymer ?
#
loop_
_entity_poly.entity_id
_entity_poly.type
_entity_poly.pdbx_seq_one_letter_code
_entity_poly.pdbx_strand_id
1 'polypeptide(L)'
;MQSKQPAHTAAQFVDQMDANFFESAQAFAALAQRENNKDAYDYITRAISVCLSAKNSKLRPELRLFNEVASVNDSKERARILTSNRQHLSDGYFISIVEEVVRDLATTVENAPALAGENARKNLDRARSILSEARAVVKDGASDKAA
;
A
#
# COMPACT_ATOMS: atom_id res chain seq x y z
N MET A 1 -15.95 -19.09 17.15
CA MET A 1 -15.07 -20.17 16.66
C MET A 1 -13.85 -19.53 16.00
N GLN A 2 -12.68 -19.53 16.66
CA GLN A 2 -11.43 -19.07 16.05
C GLN A 2 -10.91 -20.15 15.10
N SER A 3 -10.70 -19.84 13.82
CA SER A 3 -10.02 -20.76 12.90
C SER A 3 -8.61 -21.01 13.44
N LYS A 4 -8.22 -22.29 13.55
CA LYS A 4 -6.89 -22.69 14.02
C LYS A 4 -5.76 -22.22 13.08
N GLN A 5 -6.09 -21.78 11.85
CA GLN A 5 -5.13 -21.29 10.85
C GLN A 5 -5.72 -20.11 10.04
N PRO A 6 -5.73 -18.89 10.61
CA PRO A 6 -6.34 -17.72 9.96
C PRO A 6 -5.69 -17.36 8.62
N ALA A 7 -4.39 -17.61 8.44
CA ALA A 7 -3.69 -17.37 7.18
C ALA A 7 -4.13 -18.34 6.06
N HIS A 8 -4.44 -19.60 6.41
CA HIS A 8 -4.84 -20.61 5.44
C HIS A 8 -6.29 -20.41 4.98
N THR A 9 -7.16 -19.99 5.91
CA THR A 9 -8.53 -19.56 5.59
C THR A 9 -8.50 -18.29 4.74
N ALA A 10 -7.67 -17.30 5.07
CA ALA A 10 -7.51 -16.10 4.27
C ALA A 10 -7.05 -16.41 2.83
N ALA A 11 -6.10 -17.33 2.65
CA ALA A 11 -5.61 -17.76 1.34
C ALA A 11 -6.71 -18.40 0.45
N GLN A 12 -7.69 -19.09 1.06
CA GLN A 12 -8.80 -19.73 0.35
C GLN A 12 -9.85 -18.74 -0.17
N PHE A 13 -10.01 -17.61 0.52
CA PHE A 13 -11.03 -16.60 0.19
C PHE A 13 -10.46 -15.34 -0.47
N VAL A 14 -9.19 -15.34 -0.90
CA VAL A 14 -8.54 -14.16 -1.51
C VAL A 14 -9.33 -13.59 -2.68
N ASP A 15 -9.98 -14.44 -3.48
CA ASP A 15 -10.71 -14.02 -4.66
C ASP A 15 -12.07 -13.37 -4.31
N GLN A 16 -12.54 -13.54 -3.06
CA GLN A 16 -13.73 -12.89 -2.50
C GLN A 16 -13.38 -11.63 -1.67
N MET A 17 -12.09 -11.32 -1.47
CA MET A 17 -11.64 -10.13 -0.76
C MET A 17 -11.64 -8.91 -1.70
N ASP A 18 -12.81 -8.42 -2.07
CA ASP A 18 -12.99 -7.23 -2.91
C ASP A 18 -12.93 -5.92 -2.08
N ALA A 19 -13.07 -4.77 -2.75
CA ALA A 19 -13.07 -3.47 -2.08
C ALA A 19 -14.21 -3.36 -1.04
N ASN A 20 -15.39 -3.90 -1.34
CA ASN A 20 -16.57 -3.89 -0.47
C ASN A 20 -16.33 -4.69 0.81
N PHE A 21 -15.61 -5.81 0.73
CA PHE A 21 -15.22 -6.61 1.88
C PHE A 21 -14.32 -5.80 2.83
N PHE A 22 -13.31 -5.10 2.31
CA PHE A 22 -12.41 -4.29 3.13
C PHE A 22 -13.08 -3.03 3.70
N GLU A 23 -13.95 -2.36 2.94
CA GLU A 23 -14.75 -1.23 3.45
C GLU A 23 -15.66 -1.68 4.60
N SER A 24 -16.38 -2.79 4.41
CA SER A 24 -17.28 -3.34 5.44
C SER A 24 -16.49 -3.73 6.70
N ALA A 25 -15.34 -4.38 6.54
CA ALA A 25 -14.50 -4.77 7.67
C ALA A 25 -13.95 -3.55 8.44
N GLN A 26 -13.56 -2.49 7.74
CA GLN A 26 -13.15 -1.23 8.37
C GLN A 26 -14.30 -0.53 9.09
N ALA A 27 -15.52 -0.56 8.52
CA ALA A 27 -16.70 -0.02 9.17
C ALA A 27 -17.02 -0.75 10.50
N PHE A 28 -16.90 -2.07 10.54
CA PHE A 28 -17.04 -2.85 11.77
C PHE A 28 -15.93 -2.58 12.80
N ALA A 29 -14.69 -2.39 12.35
CA ALA A 29 -13.61 -1.97 13.24
C ALA A 29 -13.89 -0.59 13.85
N ALA A 30 -14.34 0.38 13.05
CA ALA A 30 -14.72 1.71 13.52
C ALA A 30 -15.89 1.67 14.51
N LEU A 31 -16.87 0.78 14.29
CA LEU A 31 -17.98 0.58 15.22
C LEU A 31 -17.48 0.00 16.55
N ALA A 32 -16.65 -1.04 16.52
CA ALA A 32 -16.05 -1.64 17.72
C ALA A 32 -15.22 -0.62 18.53
N GLN A 33 -14.53 0.29 17.84
CA GLN A 33 -13.81 1.39 18.47
C GLN A 33 -14.76 2.41 19.12
N ARG A 34 -15.88 2.77 18.47
CA ARG A 34 -16.89 3.68 19.03
C ARG A 34 -17.62 3.09 20.24
N GLU A 35 -17.82 1.78 20.26
CA GLU A 35 -18.42 1.05 21.39
C GLU A 35 -17.41 0.75 22.52
N ASN A 36 -16.16 1.22 22.39
CA ASN A 36 -15.09 1.00 23.34
C ASN A 36 -14.77 -0.50 23.58
N ASN A 37 -15.08 -1.34 22.59
CA ASN A 37 -14.84 -2.78 22.61
C ASN A 37 -13.46 -3.08 22.01
N LYS A 38 -12.44 -2.97 22.86
CA LYS A 38 -11.03 -3.12 22.47
C LYS A 38 -10.71 -4.52 21.92
N ASP A 39 -11.30 -5.57 22.48
CA ASP A 39 -11.05 -6.94 22.05
C ASP A 39 -11.60 -7.20 20.63
N ALA A 40 -12.79 -6.69 20.34
CA ALA A 40 -13.39 -6.78 19.01
C ALA A 40 -12.60 -5.95 17.99
N TYR A 41 -12.16 -4.74 18.36
CA TYR A 41 -11.33 -3.89 17.52
C TYR A 41 -9.99 -4.57 17.17
N ASP A 42 -9.27 -5.08 18.16
CA ASP A 42 -7.98 -5.74 17.97
C ASP A 42 -8.14 -7.02 17.14
N TYR A 43 -9.22 -7.78 17.36
CA TYR A 43 -9.52 -8.99 16.59
C TYR A 43 -9.82 -8.68 15.11
N ILE A 44 -10.68 -7.70 14.83
CA ILE A 44 -11.04 -7.31 13.46
C ILE A 44 -9.81 -6.74 12.74
N THR A 45 -9.03 -5.89 13.41
CA THR A 45 -7.81 -5.30 12.84
C THR A 45 -6.78 -6.37 12.50
N ARG A 46 -6.60 -7.37 13.37
CA ARG A 46 -5.70 -8.49 13.14
C ARG A 46 -6.18 -9.38 11.99
N ALA A 47 -7.49 -9.63 11.90
CA ALA A 47 -8.07 -10.39 10.79
C ALA A 47 -7.90 -9.65 9.44
N ILE A 48 -8.15 -8.34 9.40
CA ILE A 48 -7.92 -7.49 8.22
C ILE A 48 -6.44 -7.54 7.80
N SER A 49 -5.51 -7.45 8.75
CA SER A 49 -4.07 -7.54 8.47
C SER A 49 -3.68 -8.89 7.85
N VAL A 50 -4.23 -10.00 8.35
CA VAL A 50 -3.98 -11.34 7.78
C VAL A 50 -4.58 -11.48 6.38
N CYS A 51 -5.79 -10.96 6.15
CA CYS A 51 -6.43 -10.94 4.83
C CYS A 51 -5.66 -10.07 3.83
N LEU A 52 -5.20 -8.89 4.24
CA LEU A 52 -4.34 -8.02 3.43
C LEU A 52 -3.02 -8.72 3.09
N SER A 53 -2.41 -9.43 4.04
CA SER A 53 -1.18 -10.20 3.80
C SER A 53 -1.39 -11.34 2.78
N ALA A 54 -2.50 -12.08 2.89
CA ALA A 54 -2.86 -13.15 1.95
C ALA A 54 -3.23 -12.62 0.55
N LYS A 55 -3.89 -11.45 0.47
CA LYS A 55 -4.14 -10.78 -0.82
C LYS A 55 -2.85 -10.25 -1.42
N ASN A 56 -2.00 -9.62 -0.60
CA ASN A 56 -0.69 -9.13 -0.99
C ASN A 56 0.24 -10.24 -1.50
N SER A 57 0.17 -11.47 -0.97
CA SER A 57 1.01 -12.57 -1.45
C SER A 57 0.66 -13.03 -2.88
N LYS A 58 -0.58 -12.81 -3.34
CA LYS A 58 -1.00 -13.02 -4.74
C LYS A 58 -0.77 -11.79 -5.64
N LEU A 59 -0.49 -10.62 -5.09
CA LEU A 59 -0.22 -9.42 -5.89
C LEU A 59 1.09 -9.56 -6.66
N ARG A 60 1.16 -8.92 -7.82
CA ARG A 60 2.42 -8.77 -8.56
C ARG A 60 3.48 -8.16 -7.62
N PRO A 61 4.75 -8.61 -7.69
CA PRO A 61 5.82 -8.14 -6.80
C PRO A 61 5.95 -6.61 -6.73
N GLU A 62 5.65 -5.91 -7.82
CA GLU A 62 5.70 -4.45 -7.91
C GLU A 62 4.65 -3.77 -7.02
N LEU A 63 3.44 -4.33 -6.92
CA LEU A 63 2.39 -3.82 -6.03
C LEU A 63 2.72 -4.08 -4.56
N ARG A 64 3.37 -5.21 -4.27
CA ARG A 64 3.87 -5.50 -2.92
C ARG A 64 4.94 -4.51 -2.50
N LEU A 65 5.89 -4.24 -3.41
CA LEU A 65 6.93 -3.24 -3.21
C LEU A 65 6.32 -1.85 -2.97
N PHE A 66 5.27 -1.48 -3.72
CA PHE A 66 4.60 -0.20 -3.50
C PHE A 66 3.99 -0.09 -2.11
N ASN A 67 3.26 -1.13 -1.67
CA ASN A 67 2.67 -1.16 -0.33
C ASN A 67 3.72 -1.09 0.77
N GLU A 68 4.84 -1.78 0.61
CA GLU A 68 5.97 -1.74 1.55
C GLU A 68 6.55 -0.33 1.64
N VAL A 69 6.90 0.26 0.50
CA VAL A 69 7.52 1.60 0.44
C VAL A 69 6.55 2.70 0.90
N ALA A 70 5.24 2.57 0.62
CA ALA A 70 4.21 3.53 1.05
C ALA A 70 4.01 3.56 2.58
N SER A 71 4.30 2.45 3.26
CA SER A 71 4.20 2.34 4.72
C SER A 71 5.39 2.98 5.45
N VAL A 72 6.50 3.23 4.75
CA VAL A 72 7.75 3.73 5.33
C VAL A 72 7.81 5.25 5.25
N ASN A 73 7.87 5.90 6.42
CA ASN A 73 7.93 7.36 6.51
C ASN A 73 9.32 7.92 6.18
N ASP A 74 10.40 7.18 6.49
CA ASP A 74 11.78 7.62 6.24
C ASP A 74 12.18 7.44 4.76
N SER A 75 12.67 8.52 4.16
CA SER A 75 13.12 8.53 2.76
C SER A 75 14.37 7.68 2.53
N LYS A 76 15.30 7.64 3.51
CA LYS A 76 16.50 6.81 3.36
C LYS A 76 16.17 5.33 3.34
N GLU A 77 15.30 4.90 4.25
CA GLU A 77 14.84 3.52 4.29
C GLU A 77 14.03 3.14 3.04
N ARG A 78 13.16 4.01 2.53
CA ARG A 78 12.47 3.79 1.25
C ARG A 78 13.44 3.61 0.09
N ALA A 79 14.44 4.50 -0.04
CA ALA A 79 15.44 4.40 -1.10
C ALA A 79 16.24 3.08 -1.01
N ARG A 80 16.55 2.62 0.21
CA ARG A 80 17.21 1.33 0.44
C ARG A 80 16.35 0.15 -0.01
N ILE A 81 15.05 0.15 0.34
CA ILE A 81 14.10 -0.89 -0.07
C ILE A 81 13.96 -0.92 -1.59
N LEU A 82 13.80 0.25 -2.23
CA LEU A 82 13.73 0.39 -3.69
C LEU A 82 15.00 -0.11 -4.39
N THR A 83 16.17 0.21 -3.85
CA THR A 83 17.46 -0.26 -4.38
C THR A 83 17.61 -1.77 -4.26
N SER A 84 17.22 -2.34 -3.11
CA SER A 84 17.28 -3.78 -2.85
C SER A 84 16.31 -4.59 -3.72
N ASN A 85 15.28 -3.93 -4.26
CA ASN A 85 14.25 -4.52 -5.10
C ASN A 85 14.27 -3.98 -6.55
N ARG A 86 15.43 -3.50 -7.02
CA ARG A 86 15.59 -2.84 -8.32
C ARG A 86 15.07 -3.67 -9.50
N GLN A 87 15.10 -5.00 -9.41
CA GLN A 87 14.54 -5.86 -10.45
C GLN A 87 13.06 -5.57 -10.75
N HIS A 88 12.28 -5.16 -9.75
CA HIS A 88 10.86 -4.83 -9.85
C HIS A 88 10.61 -3.40 -10.38
N LEU A 89 11.66 -2.62 -10.64
CA LEU A 89 11.57 -1.27 -11.21
C LEU A 89 11.89 -1.26 -12.72
N SER A 90 12.40 -2.38 -13.25
CA SER A 90 13.05 -2.43 -14.56
C SER A 90 12.10 -2.46 -15.75
N ASP A 91 10.88 -2.99 -15.59
CA ASP A 91 9.86 -3.07 -16.64
C ASP A 91 8.96 -1.82 -16.71
N GLY A 92 9.20 -0.83 -15.84
CA GLY A 92 8.43 0.41 -15.76
C GLY A 92 7.03 0.25 -15.16
N TYR A 93 6.58 -0.98 -14.86
CA TYR A 93 5.24 -1.22 -14.33
C TYR A 93 5.06 -0.57 -12.96
N PHE A 94 6.04 -0.74 -12.07
CA PHE A 94 6.05 -0.04 -10.77
C PHE A 94 5.92 1.47 -10.95
N ILE A 95 6.70 2.07 -11.87
CA ILE A 95 6.67 3.51 -12.11
C ILE A 95 5.28 3.94 -12.61
N SER A 96 4.67 3.20 -13.53
CA SER A 96 3.32 3.52 -14.02
C SER A 96 2.26 3.51 -12.93
N ILE A 97 2.33 2.57 -11.98
CA ILE A 97 1.40 2.51 -10.84
C ILE A 97 1.55 3.76 -9.97
N VAL A 98 2.79 4.12 -9.62
CA VAL A 98 3.03 5.28 -8.76
C VAL A 98 2.61 6.57 -9.47
N GLU A 99 2.81 6.67 -10.79
CA GLU A 99 2.35 7.81 -11.59
C GLU A 99 0.82 7.95 -11.60
N GLU A 100 0.10 6.83 -11.72
CA GLU A 100 -1.37 6.80 -11.66
C GLU A 100 -1.87 7.26 -10.28
N VAL A 101 -1.27 6.73 -9.19
CA VAL A 101 -1.60 7.16 -7.82
C VAL A 101 -1.32 8.64 -7.60
N VAL A 102 -0.18 9.15 -8.09
CA VAL A 102 0.14 10.59 -8.01
C VAL A 102 -0.90 11.41 -8.77
N ARG A 103 -1.33 10.96 -9.95
CA ARG A 103 -2.34 11.66 -10.76
C ARG A 103 -3.70 11.69 -10.08
N ASP A 104 -4.15 10.58 -9.52
CA ASP A 104 -5.44 10.48 -8.83
C ASP A 104 -5.47 11.35 -7.57
N LEU A 105 -4.40 11.31 -6.79
CA LEU A 105 -4.25 12.15 -5.60
C LEU A 105 -4.14 13.64 -5.96
N ALA A 106 -3.40 13.99 -7.02
CA ALA A 106 -3.30 15.37 -7.50
C ALA A 106 -4.65 15.89 -7.95
N THR A 107 -5.37 15.10 -8.75
CA THR A 107 -6.74 15.42 -9.22
C THR A 107 -7.68 15.64 -8.03
N THR A 108 -7.60 14.81 -6.99
CA THR A 108 -8.40 14.96 -5.77
C THR A 108 -8.06 16.26 -5.02
N VAL A 109 -6.77 16.58 -4.90
CA VAL A 109 -6.30 17.80 -4.22
C VAL A 109 -6.65 19.07 -5.00
N GLU A 110 -6.58 19.02 -6.33
CA GLU A 110 -6.78 20.16 -7.23
C GLU A 110 -8.28 20.43 -7.48
N ASN A 111 -9.09 19.39 -7.71
CA ASN A 111 -10.51 19.55 -8.03
C ASN A 111 -11.40 19.72 -6.80
N ALA A 112 -10.95 19.25 -5.63
CA ALA A 112 -11.71 19.35 -4.40
C ALA A 112 -10.84 19.80 -3.21
N PRO A 113 -10.18 20.98 -3.27
CA PRO A 113 -9.22 21.43 -2.25
C PRO A 113 -9.83 21.61 -0.85
N ALA A 114 -11.14 21.84 -0.78
CA ALA A 114 -11.90 21.92 0.48
C ALA A 114 -12.20 20.53 1.10
N LEU A 115 -12.23 19.46 0.29
CA LEU A 115 -12.41 18.08 0.74
C LEU A 115 -11.07 17.35 0.90
N ALA A 116 -10.03 17.82 0.22
CA ALA A 116 -8.66 17.35 0.33
C ALA A 116 -8.06 17.80 1.67
N GLY A 117 -8.42 17.05 2.72
CA GLY A 117 -7.85 17.20 4.06
C GLY A 117 -6.33 17.00 4.08
N GLU A 118 -5.72 17.31 5.21
CA GLU A 118 -4.26 17.23 5.43
C GLU A 118 -3.67 15.87 5.03
N ASN A 119 -4.41 14.78 5.24
CA ASN A 119 -3.99 13.43 4.87
C ASN A 119 -3.85 13.22 3.35
N ALA A 120 -4.74 13.79 2.54
CA ALA A 120 -4.67 13.67 1.08
C ALA A 120 -3.42 14.37 0.53
N ARG A 121 -3.09 15.54 1.08
CA ARG A 121 -1.88 16.30 0.70
C ARG A 121 -0.61 15.57 1.12
N LYS A 122 -0.56 15.06 2.36
CA LYS A 122 0.57 14.24 2.83
C LYS A 122 0.77 12.97 1.99
N ASN A 123 -0.32 12.32 1.60
CA ASN A 123 -0.26 11.13 0.74
C ASN A 123 0.24 11.48 -0.67
N LEU A 124 -0.19 12.62 -1.23
CA LEU A 124 0.32 13.11 -2.52
C LEU A 124 1.82 13.39 -2.47
N ASP A 125 2.29 14.10 -1.44
CA ASP A 125 3.71 14.42 -1.26
C ASP A 125 4.56 13.15 -1.09
N ARG A 126 4.02 12.16 -0.36
CA ARG A 126 4.65 10.85 -0.23
C ARG A 126 4.72 10.11 -1.56
N ALA A 127 3.61 10.03 -2.30
CA ALA A 127 3.59 9.36 -3.59
C ALA A 127 4.56 10.00 -4.59
N ARG A 128 4.67 11.34 -4.60
CA ARG A 128 5.67 12.08 -5.40
C ARG A 128 7.10 11.75 -4.98
N SER A 129 7.36 11.65 -3.68
CA SER A 129 8.69 11.27 -3.16
C SER A 129 9.06 9.86 -3.59
N ILE A 130 8.15 8.90 -3.46
CA ILE A 130 8.35 7.50 -3.90
C ILE A 130 8.64 7.44 -5.40
N LEU A 131 7.90 8.19 -6.21
CA LEU A 131 8.12 8.25 -7.66
C LEU A 131 9.52 8.78 -8.00
N SER A 132 9.93 9.85 -7.33
CA SER A 132 11.26 10.46 -7.51
C SER A 132 12.38 9.49 -7.12
N GLU A 133 12.26 8.86 -5.94
CA GLU A 133 13.21 7.88 -5.42
C GLU A 133 13.32 6.66 -6.36
N ALA A 134 12.20 6.13 -6.86
CA ALA A 134 12.20 5.00 -7.79
C ALA A 134 12.85 5.34 -9.14
N ARG A 135 12.58 6.54 -9.69
CA ARG A 135 13.22 7.02 -10.93
C ARG A 135 14.73 7.20 -10.76
N ALA A 136 15.19 7.69 -9.60
CA ALA A 136 16.61 7.80 -9.30
C ALA A 136 17.28 6.41 -9.28
N VAL A 137 16.67 5.43 -8.61
CA VAL A 137 17.17 4.06 -8.59
C VAL A 137 17.24 3.44 -10.00
N VAL A 138 16.26 3.71 -10.87
CA VAL A 138 16.32 3.23 -12.27
C VAL A 138 17.44 3.91 -13.05
N LYS A 139 17.60 5.23 -12.91
CA LYS A 139 18.64 6.01 -13.60
C LYS A 139 20.06 5.58 -13.20
N ASP A 140 20.30 5.38 -11.91
CA ASP A 140 21.60 4.92 -11.42
C ASP A 140 21.93 3.52 -11.97
N GLY A 141 20.92 2.70 -12.27
CA GLY A 141 21.11 1.31 -12.74
C GLY A 141 21.32 1.20 -14.23
N ALA A 142 20.80 2.16 -14.99
CA ALA A 142 21.15 2.35 -16.39
C ALA A 142 22.61 2.82 -16.53
N SER A 143 23.09 3.61 -15.57
CA SER A 143 24.45 4.15 -15.54
C SER A 143 25.49 3.05 -15.27
N ASP A 144 25.20 2.13 -14.34
CA ASP A 144 26.07 0.96 -14.05
C ASP A 144 26.17 -0.06 -15.19
N LYS A 145 25.15 -0.15 -16.05
CA LYS A 145 25.15 -1.07 -17.21
C LYS A 145 25.85 -0.51 -18.45
N ALA A 146 26.17 0.79 -18.45
CA ALA A 146 26.79 1.49 -19.57
C ALA A 146 28.31 1.71 -19.39
N ALA A 147 28.88 1.27 -18.27
CA ALA A 147 30.32 1.30 -17.95
C ALA A 147 30.93 -0.10 -18.05
#